data_AF-A0A7W0R3I4-F1
#
_entry.id   AF-A0A7W0R3I4-F1
#
_cell.length_a   1.000
_cell.length_b   1.000
_cell.length_c   1.000
_cell.angle_alpha   90.00
_cell.angle_beta   90.00
_cell.angle_gamma   90.00
#
_symmetry.space_group_name_H-M   'P 1'
#
loop_
_entity.id
_entity.type
_entity.pdbx_description
1 polymer ?
#
loop_
_entity_poly.entity_id
_entity_poly.type
_entity_poly.pdbx_seq_one_letter_code
_entity_poly.pdbx_strand_id
1 'polypeptide(L)'
;MTERLAAATVETELPDDLLDALVDPHGFAWLHEGDGFVGWGQAARIEVEPGPGRWQRAAESLAGAFRAIDPGEDLDVPGSGLVAFGAFTFDPDVEGSALVIPSVVAGRRCGRSWITRVGPEPLVDGTEAPEDDRIRYWGPSLSEVTWL
;
A
#
# COMPACT_ATOMS: atom_id res chain seq x y z
N MET A 1 13.73 13.24 -15.53
CA MET A 1 14.28 11.87 -15.38
C MET A 1 13.18 11.09 -14.70
N THR A 2 12.51 10.17 -15.37
CA THR A 2 11.47 9.35 -14.74
C THR A 2 12.18 8.35 -13.84
N GLU A 3 11.95 8.42 -12.52
CA GLU A 3 12.51 7.46 -11.58
C GLU A 3 11.95 6.06 -11.89
N ARG A 4 12.82 5.05 -11.96
CA ARG A 4 12.40 3.65 -12.13
C ARG A 4 11.92 3.13 -10.78
N LEU A 5 10.85 2.36 -10.79
CA LEU A 5 10.35 1.67 -9.62
C LEU A 5 10.90 0.24 -9.57
N ALA A 6 11.15 -0.25 -8.37
CA ALA A 6 11.47 -1.63 -8.09
C ALA A 6 10.58 -2.14 -6.94
N ALA A 7 10.51 -3.46 -6.81
CA ALA A 7 9.85 -4.15 -5.71
C ALA A 7 10.82 -5.12 -5.02
N ALA A 8 10.62 -5.32 -3.72
CA ALA A 8 11.34 -6.34 -2.96
C ALA A 8 10.38 -6.96 -1.95
N THR A 9 10.37 -8.30 -1.88
CA THR A 9 9.54 -9.05 -0.96
C THR A 9 10.43 -9.80 0.04
N VAL A 10 10.15 -9.65 1.33
CA VAL A 10 10.87 -10.34 2.40
C VAL A 10 9.90 -11.06 3.33
N GLU A 11 10.23 -12.30 3.68
CA GLU A 11 9.48 -13.06 4.68
C GLU A 11 9.75 -12.45 6.04
N THR A 12 8.70 -12.26 6.84
CA THR A 12 8.80 -11.56 8.12
C THR A 12 7.63 -11.92 9.03
N GLU A 13 7.81 -11.73 10.33
CA GLU A 13 6.73 -11.90 11.30
C GLU A 13 5.83 -10.67 11.30
N LEU A 14 4.52 -10.90 11.31
CA LEU A 14 3.49 -9.86 11.38
C LEU A 14 2.64 -10.07 12.64
N PRO A 15 1.96 -9.04 13.15
CA PRO A 15 1.01 -9.19 14.25
C PRO A 15 -0.05 -10.26 13.97
N ASP A 16 -0.66 -10.80 15.03
CA ASP A 16 -1.72 -11.81 14.89
C ASP A 16 -2.91 -11.26 14.11
N ASP A 17 -3.35 -10.04 14.43
CA ASP A 17 -4.29 -9.28 13.62
C ASP A 17 -3.54 -8.46 12.58
N LEU A 18 -3.73 -8.78 11.29
CA LEU A 18 -3.04 -8.10 10.19
C LEU A 18 -3.41 -6.60 10.11
N LEU A 19 -4.55 -6.18 10.66
CA LEU A 19 -4.92 -4.77 10.75
C LEU A 19 -3.99 -3.97 11.69
N ASP A 20 -3.39 -4.62 12.69
CA ASP A 20 -2.44 -3.96 13.59
C ASP A 20 -1.13 -3.58 12.86
N ALA A 21 -0.87 -4.17 11.70
CA ALA A 21 0.24 -3.77 10.83
C ALA A 21 -0.07 -2.52 10.00
N LEU A 22 -1.34 -2.12 9.88
CA LEU A 22 -1.75 -0.98 9.07
C LEU A 22 -1.58 0.33 9.83
N VAL A 23 -0.44 0.99 9.57
CA VAL A 23 -0.07 2.26 10.23
C VAL A 23 -0.71 3.50 9.61
N ASP A 24 -1.26 3.39 8.39
CA ASP A 24 -1.81 4.50 7.62
C ASP A 24 -3.35 4.44 7.60
N PRO A 25 -4.05 5.48 8.10
CA PRO A 25 -5.52 5.53 8.06
C PRO A 25 -6.11 5.59 6.64
N HIS A 26 -5.30 5.87 5.62
CA HIS A 26 -5.66 5.85 4.21
C HIS A 26 -5.26 4.55 3.49
N GLY A 27 -4.82 3.54 4.24
CA GLY A 27 -4.44 2.26 3.69
C GLY A 27 -5.60 1.40 3.20
N PHE A 28 -5.24 0.25 2.67
CA PHE A 28 -6.13 -0.72 2.04
C PHE A 28 -6.04 -2.05 2.78
N ALA A 29 -7.13 -2.81 2.80
CA ALA A 29 -7.18 -4.12 3.41
C ALA A 29 -8.03 -5.08 2.56
N TRP A 30 -7.53 -6.29 2.35
CA TRP A 30 -8.29 -7.42 1.84
C TRP A 30 -8.00 -8.62 2.74
N LEU A 31 -8.99 -9.04 3.52
CA LEU A 31 -8.83 -10.01 4.60
C LEU A 31 -9.90 -11.10 4.52
N HIS A 32 -9.52 -12.34 4.77
CA HIS A 32 -10.40 -13.49 4.85
C HIS A 32 -9.82 -14.56 5.78
N GLU A 33 -10.54 -14.88 6.85
CA GLU A 33 -10.18 -15.96 7.81
C GLU A 33 -8.75 -15.87 8.38
N GLY A 34 -8.23 -14.66 8.56
CA GLY A 34 -6.87 -14.41 9.08
C GLY A 34 -5.76 -14.39 8.01
N ASP A 35 -6.09 -14.75 6.77
CA ASP A 35 -5.24 -14.57 5.60
C ASP A 35 -5.62 -13.28 4.85
N GLY A 36 -4.70 -12.77 4.03
CA GLY A 36 -4.93 -11.59 3.20
C GLY A 36 -3.74 -10.66 3.14
N PHE A 37 -4.00 -9.39 2.87
CA PHE A 37 -2.98 -8.35 2.84
C PHE A 37 -3.56 -6.98 3.19
N VAL A 38 -2.73 -6.18 3.87
CA VAL A 38 -2.94 -4.75 4.06
C VAL A 38 -1.87 -3.99 3.29
N GLY A 39 -2.18 -2.81 2.80
CA GLY A 39 -1.22 -1.99 2.07
C GLY A 39 -1.38 -0.51 2.34
N TRP A 40 -0.28 0.22 2.29
CA TRP A 40 -0.25 1.66 2.54
C TRP A 40 0.81 2.38 1.70
N GLY A 41 0.72 3.70 1.71
CA GLY A 41 1.45 4.53 0.75
C GLY A 41 0.98 4.31 -0.69
N GLN A 42 1.61 5.01 -1.63
CA GLN A 42 1.29 4.95 -3.04
C GLN A 42 2.58 5.03 -3.86
N ALA A 43 2.98 3.91 -4.46
CA ALA A 43 4.08 3.87 -5.42
C ALA A 43 3.63 4.32 -6.81
N ALA A 44 2.41 3.95 -7.21
CA ALA A 44 1.81 4.38 -8.46
C ALA A 44 0.29 4.42 -8.37
N ARG A 45 -0.31 5.27 -9.20
CA ARG A 45 -1.76 5.37 -9.36
C ARG A 45 -2.08 5.40 -10.85
N ILE A 46 -3.07 4.61 -11.24
CA ILE A 46 -3.57 4.53 -12.61
C ILE A 46 -5.03 5.01 -12.57
N GLU A 47 -5.28 6.16 -13.17
CA GLU A 47 -6.66 6.60 -13.44
C GLU A 47 -7.23 5.75 -14.58
N VAL A 48 -8.49 5.34 -14.44
CA VAL A 48 -9.18 4.51 -15.43
C VAL A 48 -10.24 5.35 -16.13
N GLU A 49 -10.02 5.59 -17.42
CA GLU A 49 -10.96 6.30 -18.28
C GLU A 49 -12.35 5.62 -18.31
N PRO A 50 -13.44 6.40 -18.18
CA PRO A 50 -14.80 5.88 -18.22
C PRO A 50 -15.19 5.29 -19.58
N GLY A 51 -16.35 4.66 -19.62
CA GLY A 51 -16.99 4.12 -20.80
C GLY A 51 -16.78 2.61 -21.04
N PRO A 52 -17.27 2.10 -22.18
CA PRO A 52 -17.19 0.68 -22.52
C PRO A 52 -15.75 0.18 -22.50
N GLY A 53 -15.52 -1.01 -21.95
CA GLY A 53 -14.18 -1.63 -21.90
C GLY A 53 -13.25 -1.11 -20.80
N ARG A 54 -13.74 -0.29 -19.85
CA ARG A 54 -12.90 0.23 -18.74
C ARG A 54 -12.15 -0.84 -17.94
N TRP A 55 -12.75 -2.02 -17.78
CA TRP A 55 -12.12 -3.15 -17.09
C TRP A 55 -10.91 -3.69 -17.85
N GLN A 56 -11.03 -3.82 -19.17
CA GLN A 56 -9.94 -4.30 -20.02
C GLN A 56 -8.81 -3.27 -20.03
N ARG A 57 -9.13 -1.98 -20.20
CA ARG A 57 -8.13 -0.91 -20.12
C ARG A 57 -7.42 -0.90 -18.77
N ALA A 58 -8.16 -1.00 -17.67
CA ALA A 58 -7.60 -1.06 -16.33
C ALA A 58 -6.62 -2.24 -16.16
N ALA A 59 -7.00 -3.43 -16.63
CA ALA A 59 -6.15 -4.62 -16.59
C ALA A 59 -4.89 -4.46 -17.47
N GLU A 60 -5.03 -3.91 -18.67
CA GLU A 60 -3.90 -3.65 -19.58
C GLU A 60 -2.93 -2.61 -19.01
N SER A 61 -3.44 -1.50 -18.48
CA SER A 61 -2.64 -0.47 -17.82
C SER A 61 -1.94 -1.00 -16.59
N LEU A 62 -2.62 -1.81 -15.77
CA LEU A 62 -2.01 -2.45 -14.61
C LEU A 62 -0.89 -3.42 -15.00
N ALA A 63 -1.14 -4.27 -15.99
CA ALA A 63 -0.12 -5.20 -16.49
C ALA A 63 1.08 -4.43 -17.07
N GLY A 64 0.85 -3.29 -17.73
CA GLY A 64 1.90 -2.40 -18.21
C GLY A 64 2.72 -1.82 -17.06
N ALA A 65 2.08 -1.34 -15.99
CA ALA A 65 2.74 -0.81 -14.81
C ALA A 65 3.57 -1.90 -14.10
N PHE A 66 3.02 -3.10 -13.90
CA PHE A 66 3.75 -4.21 -13.29
C PHE A 66 4.99 -4.63 -14.09
N ARG A 67 4.92 -4.62 -15.43
CA ARG A 67 6.09 -4.90 -16.28
C ARG A 67 7.17 -3.81 -16.21
N ALA A 68 6.81 -2.60 -15.81
CA ALA A 68 7.74 -1.48 -15.70
C ALA A 68 8.43 -1.40 -14.32
N ILE A 69 7.90 -2.14 -13.32
CA ILE A 69 8.49 -2.25 -11.99
C ILE A 69 9.44 -3.46 -11.99
N ASP A 70 10.68 -3.27 -11.59
CA ASP A 70 11.64 -4.38 -11.44
C ASP A 70 11.16 -5.27 -10.26
N PRO A 71 10.79 -6.55 -10.48
CA PRO A 71 10.11 -7.34 -9.46
C PRO A 71 10.97 -7.78 -8.28
N GLY A 72 12.30 -7.61 -8.33
CA GLY A 72 13.21 -8.09 -7.29
C GLY A 72 13.10 -9.60 -7.04
N GLU A 73 13.60 -10.07 -5.89
CA GLU A 73 13.40 -11.46 -5.48
C GLU A 73 11.99 -11.65 -4.88
N ASP A 74 11.32 -12.74 -5.28
CA ASP A 74 9.96 -13.10 -4.86
C ASP A 74 10.00 -14.36 -3.97
N LEU A 75 9.02 -14.51 -3.08
CA LEU A 75 8.96 -15.56 -2.06
C LEU A 75 8.28 -16.86 -2.51
N ASP A 76 7.93 -16.97 -3.80
CA ASP A 76 7.12 -18.06 -4.38
C ASP A 76 5.86 -18.36 -3.54
N VAL A 77 5.24 -17.31 -2.98
CA VAL A 77 3.97 -17.38 -2.24
C VAL A 77 2.87 -16.77 -3.10
N PRO A 78 1.75 -17.48 -3.34
CA PRO A 78 0.63 -16.89 -4.06
C PRO A 78 0.07 -15.64 -3.37
N GLY A 79 0.31 -14.48 -3.97
CA GLY A 79 -0.07 -13.17 -3.42
C GLY A 79 1.08 -12.36 -2.82
N SER A 80 2.31 -12.90 -2.79
CA SER A 80 3.51 -12.08 -2.58
C SER A 80 3.86 -11.27 -3.83
N GLY A 81 4.59 -10.17 -3.63
CA GLY A 81 4.97 -9.28 -4.72
C GLY A 81 3.95 -8.17 -4.99
N LEU A 82 3.87 -7.75 -6.25
CA LEU A 82 3.07 -6.59 -6.65
C LEU A 82 1.58 -6.86 -6.55
N VAL A 83 0.88 -5.98 -5.82
CA VAL A 83 -0.59 -5.95 -5.77
C VAL A 83 -1.09 -4.54 -6.09
N ALA A 84 -2.33 -4.46 -6.54
CA ALA A 84 -3.02 -3.19 -6.71
C ALA A 84 -4.45 -3.27 -6.16
N PHE A 85 -4.90 -2.18 -5.56
CA PHE A 85 -6.27 -2.00 -5.09
C PHE A 85 -7.04 -1.14 -6.08
N GLY A 86 -8.23 -1.60 -6.47
CA GLY A 86 -9.08 -0.93 -7.44
C GLY A 86 -10.37 -0.40 -6.82
N ALA A 87 -10.71 0.84 -7.15
CA ALA A 87 -12.02 1.42 -6.90
C ALA A 87 -12.63 1.83 -8.24
N PHE A 88 -13.87 1.42 -8.50
CA PHE A 88 -14.53 1.69 -9.76
C PHE A 88 -15.89 2.33 -9.54
N THR A 89 -16.20 3.33 -10.36
CA THR A 89 -17.53 3.92 -10.42
C THR A 89 -18.56 2.90 -10.88
N PHE A 90 -19.74 2.99 -10.28
CA PHE A 90 -20.88 2.16 -10.65
C PHE A 90 -21.39 2.53 -12.05
N ASP A 91 -21.61 3.82 -12.27
CA ASP A 91 -21.94 4.36 -13.58
C ASP A 91 -20.70 4.28 -14.49
N PRO A 92 -20.76 3.53 -15.60
CA PRO A 92 -19.63 3.38 -16.50
C PRO A 92 -19.17 4.72 -17.11
N ASP A 93 -20.05 5.71 -17.22
CA ASP A 93 -19.76 6.95 -17.95
C ASP A 93 -19.24 8.06 -17.02
N VAL A 94 -19.07 7.77 -15.72
CA VAL A 94 -18.59 8.71 -14.71
C VAL A 94 -17.13 8.45 -14.37
N GLU A 95 -16.33 9.52 -14.33
CA GLU A 95 -14.93 9.53 -13.92
C GLU A 95 -14.72 9.16 -12.44
N GLY A 96 -13.49 8.80 -12.07
CA GLY A 96 -13.11 8.50 -10.68
C GLY A 96 -12.81 7.03 -10.39
N SER A 97 -12.84 6.17 -11.42
CA SER A 97 -12.30 4.81 -11.32
C SER A 97 -10.77 4.85 -11.32
N ALA A 98 -10.12 4.10 -10.43
CA ALA A 98 -8.67 4.06 -10.34
C ALA A 98 -8.13 2.77 -9.74
N LEU A 99 -6.86 2.51 -10.02
CA LEU A 99 -6.04 1.48 -9.39
C LEU A 99 -4.88 2.14 -8.64
N VAL A 100 -4.55 1.63 -7.46
CA VAL A 100 -3.42 2.08 -6.64
C VAL A 100 -2.49 0.91 -6.39
N ILE A 101 -1.20 1.09 -6.69
CA ILE A 101 -0.11 0.20 -6.29
C ILE A 101 0.46 0.78 -5.00
N PRO A 102 0.28 0.12 -3.84
CA PRO A 102 0.82 0.61 -2.57
C PRO A 102 2.35 0.62 -2.56
N SER A 103 2.92 1.47 -1.71
CA SER A 103 4.38 1.46 -1.46
C SER A 103 4.79 0.32 -0.54
N VAL A 104 3.89 -0.11 0.35
CA VAL A 104 4.13 -1.25 1.25
C VAL A 104 2.89 -2.13 1.28
N VAL A 105 3.11 -3.44 1.27
CA VAL A 105 2.08 -4.47 1.34
C VAL A 105 2.53 -5.49 2.37
N ALA A 106 1.81 -5.62 3.48
CA ALA A 106 2.02 -6.67 4.46
C ALA A 106 0.98 -7.77 4.22
N GLY A 107 1.43 -9.00 3.99
CA GLY A 107 0.57 -10.12 3.62
C GLY A 107 0.75 -11.35 4.50
N ARG A 108 -0.31 -12.14 4.62
CA ARG A 108 -0.31 -13.46 5.28
C ARG A 108 -1.12 -14.46 4.47
N ARG A 109 -0.57 -15.67 4.31
CA ARG A 109 -1.25 -16.78 3.67
C ARG A 109 -0.76 -18.12 4.19
N CYS A 110 -1.67 -19.00 4.57
CA CYS A 110 -1.34 -20.35 5.02
C CYS A 110 -0.23 -20.38 6.09
N GLY A 111 -0.22 -19.41 7.01
CA GLY A 111 0.78 -19.29 8.08
C GLY A 111 2.12 -18.68 7.67
N ARG A 112 2.33 -18.30 6.40
CA ARG A 112 3.50 -17.51 5.97
C ARG A 112 3.13 -16.04 5.91
N SER A 113 4.06 -15.18 6.30
CA SER A 113 3.85 -13.73 6.37
C SER A 113 5.00 -13.00 5.68
N TRP A 114 4.72 -11.89 5.01
CA TRP A 114 5.72 -11.15 4.24
C TRP A 114 5.42 -9.66 4.18
N ILE A 115 6.45 -8.89 3.84
CA ILE A 115 6.31 -7.50 3.41
C ILE A 115 6.85 -7.36 1.99
N THR A 116 6.05 -6.79 1.09
CA THR A 116 6.50 -6.28 -0.20
C THR A 116 6.62 -4.76 -0.14
N ARG A 117 7.78 -4.23 -0.54
CA ARG A 117 8.04 -2.80 -0.69
C ARG A 117 8.12 -2.45 -2.17
N VAL A 118 7.54 -1.32 -2.56
CA VAL A 118 7.55 -0.78 -3.92
C VAL A 118 7.94 0.70 -3.85
N GLY A 119 8.96 1.10 -4.62
CA GLY A 119 9.51 2.44 -4.55
C GLY A 119 10.58 2.73 -5.59
N PRO A 120 11.14 3.95 -5.61
CA PRO A 120 12.20 4.32 -6.54
C PRO A 120 13.47 3.48 -6.30
N GLU A 121 14.21 3.23 -7.37
CA GLU A 121 15.47 2.51 -7.33
C GLU A 121 16.65 3.45 -6.98
N PRO A 122 17.59 3.05 -6.10
CA PRO A 122 17.61 1.78 -5.37
C PRO A 122 16.57 1.75 -4.25
N LEU A 123 15.93 0.60 -4.05
CA LEU A 123 15.05 0.38 -2.91
C LEU A 123 15.85 0.53 -1.62
N VAL A 124 15.56 1.59 -0.88
CA VAL A 124 16.06 1.74 0.48
C VAL A 124 15.11 1.00 1.43
N ASP A 125 15.69 0.37 2.44
CA ASP A 125 14.94 -0.38 3.44
C ASP A 125 14.12 0.60 4.29
N GLY A 126 12.89 0.88 3.86
CA GLY A 126 11.97 1.85 4.46
C GLY A 126 11.37 1.39 5.79
N THR A 127 12.18 0.77 6.66
CA THR A 127 11.80 0.45 8.04
C THR A 127 11.77 1.70 8.93
N GLU A 128 12.22 2.85 8.42
CA GLU A 128 12.04 4.12 9.10
C GLU A 128 10.56 4.50 9.02
N ALA A 129 9.83 4.18 10.10
CA ALA A 129 8.56 4.83 10.38
C ALA A 129 8.75 6.34 10.16
N PRO A 130 7.79 7.06 9.58
CA PRO A 130 7.86 8.51 9.61
C PRO A 130 8.12 8.89 11.07
N GLU A 131 9.24 9.56 11.36
CA GLU A 131 9.40 10.20 12.66
C GLU A 131 8.12 11.01 12.83
N ASP A 132 7.32 10.64 13.83
CA ASP A 132 6.22 11.49 14.26
C ASP A 132 6.86 12.72 14.90
N ASP A 133 7.29 13.66 14.05
CA ASP A 133 7.78 14.98 14.44
C ASP A 133 6.62 15.86 14.97
N ARG A 134 5.51 15.24 15.38
CA ARG A 134 4.29 15.88 15.86
C ARG A 134 3.63 15.20 17.05
N ILE A 135 4.36 14.44 17.88
CA ILE A 135 4.00 14.44 19.31
C ILE A 135 4.43 15.79 19.90
N ARG A 136 3.67 16.84 19.58
CA ARG A 136 3.68 18.09 20.32
C ARG A 136 2.85 17.88 21.56
N TYR A 137 3.53 17.74 22.70
CA TYR A 137 2.90 17.90 24.00
C TYR A 137 2.27 19.29 24.06
N TRP A 138 0.94 19.37 23.93
CA TRP A 138 0.22 20.59 24.23
C TRP A 138 0.12 20.66 25.75
N GLY A 139 0.88 21.57 26.37
CA GLY A 139 0.72 21.85 27.79
C GLY A 139 -0.75 22.16 28.11
N PRO A 140 -1.20 21.92 29.35
CA PRO A 140 -2.59 22.18 29.73
C PRO A 140 -2.98 23.63 29.36
N SER A 141 -4.20 23.83 28.86
CA SER A 141 -4.75 25.13 28.46
C SER A 141 -4.99 26.10 29.63
N LEU A 142 -4.50 25.77 30.82
CA LEU A 142 -4.58 26.56 32.04
C LEU A 142 -3.15 26.81 32.54
N SER A 143 -2.80 28.07 32.77
CA SER A 143 -1.53 28.43 33.40
C SER A 143 -1.43 27.85 34.81
N GLU A 144 -0.26 27.33 35.18
CA GLU A 144 0.02 26.75 36.51
C GLU A 144 -0.29 27.71 37.69
N VAL A 145 -0.39 29.01 37.42
CA VAL A 145 -0.71 30.06 38.40
C VAL A 145 -2.19 30.12 38.80
N THR A 146 -3.06 29.27 38.22
CA THR A 146 -4.49 29.17 38.62
C THR A 146 -4.74 28.05 39.63
N TRP A 147 -3.72 27.23 39.94
CA TRP A 147 -3.78 26.17 40.96
C TRP A 147 -3.16 26.57 42.31
N LEU A 148 -2.85 27.85 42.51
CA LEU A 148 -2.50 28.47 43.80
C LEU A 148 -3.59 29.48 44.18
#